data_AF-A0A4Z0AC41-F1
#
_entry.id   AF-A0A4Z0AC41-F1
#
_cell.length_a   1.000
_cell.length_b   1.000
_cell.length_c   1.000
_cell.angle_alpha   90.00
_cell.angle_beta   90.00
_cell.angle_gamma   90.00
#
_symmetry.space_group_name_H-M   'P 1'
#
loop_
_entity.id
_entity.type
_entity.pdbx_description
1 polymer ?
#
loop_
_entity_poly.entity_id
_entity_poly.type
_entity_poly.pdbx_seq_one_letter_code
_entity_poly.pdbx_strand_id
1 'polypeptide(L)'
;MQDTIKRPEEPAEMVLPQNVFSTILIKFAERLDICRHVAVCRYFGESIDTTNPEVAKSYCDKMCDVCKYPEKVQKRKQALSSQESAGLFMARIQREMAEDDDDSYPVPQVQPPRSHRTDENSVAGPSRQGPPAFQNQASSKSKSKVEDWPQLPTMPLAARNNYVGPGLLRSRVPGLKRTGSATSAGSGDSDNAKRPKIDYSLASGSVTRRPQGPTPFKVPFKVPFKAAPTAERIRSPEDPDQTEEADVVEDPENNVALPSSQPRTQPSEQGYNSANSSLLSSPVKLPDDNIHLDVSFSQKIPVNKRNETFTSIRKALHKATMQHSDSEDVWRRVKMASSSIDTRNGVVSAVAQELEFSVHSMSSTEKGYQTRSRATIAAAKAMAKMEAWEAAGDEEFEEAQEVVAVFKRLCKSSKSHGKSRAE
;
A
#
# COMPACT_ATOMS: atom_id res chain seq x y z
N MET A 1 51.80 -26.70 26.21
CA MET A 1 51.05 -26.87 24.95
C MET A 1 49.89 -25.90 25.03
N GLN A 2 49.98 -24.80 24.28
CA GLN A 2 48.96 -23.75 24.24
C GLN A 2 48.08 -24.05 23.03
N ASP A 3 46.88 -24.58 23.28
CA ASP A 3 45.89 -24.82 22.24
C ASP A 3 45.25 -23.48 21.87
N THR A 4 45.70 -22.93 20.75
CA THR A 4 45.11 -21.77 20.10
C THR A 4 43.73 -22.13 19.56
N ILE A 5 42.70 -21.77 20.34
CA ILE A 5 41.30 -21.84 19.94
C ILE A 5 41.10 -20.89 18.76
N LYS A 6 41.06 -21.47 17.55
CA LYS A 6 40.80 -20.79 16.28
C LYS A 6 39.34 -20.32 16.31
N ARG A 7 39.12 -19.00 16.43
CA ARG A 7 37.77 -18.42 16.34
C ARG A 7 37.16 -18.74 14.96
N PRO A 8 35.90 -19.20 14.89
CA PRO A 8 35.21 -19.35 13.61
C PRO A 8 35.07 -17.97 12.96
N GLU A 9 35.43 -17.89 11.67
CA GLU A 9 35.23 -16.70 10.85
C GLU A 9 33.74 -16.35 10.82
N GLU A 10 33.42 -15.09 11.13
CA GLU A 10 32.05 -14.57 11.03
C GLU A 10 31.54 -14.74 9.59
N PRO A 11 30.32 -15.29 9.40
CA PRO A 11 29.71 -15.35 8.08
C PRO A 11 29.53 -13.92 7.57
N ALA A 12 30.12 -13.64 6.40
CA ALA A 12 30.01 -12.35 5.74
C ALA A 12 28.53 -11.92 5.67
N GLU A 13 28.21 -10.76 6.26
CA GLU A 13 26.91 -10.12 6.15
C GLU A 13 26.50 -10.08 4.67
N MET A 14 25.51 -10.88 4.30
CA MET A 14 24.85 -10.74 3.00
C MET A 14 24.04 -9.45 3.04
N VAL A 15 24.66 -8.35 2.63
CA VAL A 15 23.95 -7.09 2.38
C VAL A 15 22.87 -7.37 1.34
N LEU A 16 21.62 -7.46 1.79
CA LEU A 16 20.47 -7.60 0.90
C LEU A 16 20.46 -6.38 -0.03
N PRO A 17 20.60 -6.58 -1.36
CA PRO A 17 20.73 -5.47 -2.28
C PRO A 17 19.46 -4.63 -2.21
N GLN A 18 19.57 -3.32 -1.95
CA GLN A 18 18.46 -2.35 -1.80
C GLN A 18 17.50 -2.26 -3.01
N ASN A 19 17.67 -3.10 -4.03
CA ASN A 19 16.94 -3.10 -5.29
C ASN A 19 15.95 -4.27 -5.46
N VAL A 20 15.75 -5.14 -4.45
CA VAL A 20 14.87 -6.32 -4.59
C VAL A 20 13.45 -5.91 -5.04
N PHE A 21 12.85 -4.90 -4.40
CA PHE A 21 11.49 -4.47 -4.72
C PHE A 21 11.31 -4.00 -6.18
N SER A 22 12.27 -3.21 -6.68
CA SER A 22 12.25 -2.72 -8.06
C SER A 22 12.32 -3.89 -9.05
N THR A 23 13.19 -4.86 -8.80
CA THR A 23 13.30 -6.04 -9.68
C THR A 23 12.03 -6.90 -9.69
N ILE A 24 11.33 -7.00 -8.56
CA ILE A 24 10.06 -7.75 -8.48
C ILE A 24 8.96 -7.04 -9.27
N LEU A 25 8.83 -5.72 -9.15
CA LEU A 25 7.83 -4.96 -9.90
C LEU A 25 8.09 -4.98 -11.41
N ILE A 26 9.36 -4.90 -11.82
CA ILE A 26 9.75 -5.03 -13.23
C ILE A 26 9.37 -6.42 -13.74
N LYS A 27 9.78 -7.49 -13.05
CA LYS A 27 9.40 -8.87 -13.38
C LYS A 27 7.89 -9.07 -13.41
N PHE A 28 7.16 -8.43 -12.49
CA PHE A 28 5.71 -8.43 -12.48
C PHE A 28 5.18 -7.82 -13.76
N ALA A 29 5.59 -6.60 -14.14
CA ALA A 29 5.12 -5.91 -15.34
C ALA A 29 5.45 -6.67 -16.64
N GLU A 30 6.65 -7.25 -16.73
CA GLU A 30 7.15 -7.94 -17.91
C GLU A 30 6.54 -9.33 -18.13
N ARG A 31 6.09 -10.02 -17.08
CA ARG A 31 5.49 -11.35 -17.21
C ARG A 31 4.08 -11.30 -17.78
N LEU A 32 3.87 -12.02 -18.88
CA LEU A 32 2.58 -12.12 -19.59
C LEU A 32 1.99 -13.53 -19.60
N ASP A 33 2.77 -14.50 -19.12
CA ASP A 33 2.46 -15.92 -19.05
C ASP A 33 1.47 -16.24 -17.92
N ILE A 34 1.37 -15.35 -16.93
CA ILE A 34 0.58 -15.56 -15.72
C ILE A 34 -0.37 -14.38 -15.52
N CYS A 35 -1.60 -14.68 -15.11
CA CYS A 35 -2.59 -13.68 -14.74
C CYS A 35 -2.03 -12.64 -13.74
N ARG A 36 -2.30 -11.35 -13.95
CA ARG A 36 -1.87 -10.27 -13.04
C ARG A 36 -2.32 -10.50 -11.60
N HIS A 37 -3.58 -10.90 -11.39
CA HIS A 37 -4.10 -11.15 -10.03
C HIS A 37 -3.40 -12.32 -9.35
N VAL A 38 -3.18 -13.43 -10.10
CA VAL A 38 -2.44 -14.60 -9.57
C VAL A 38 -1.00 -14.23 -9.21
N ALA A 39 -0.34 -13.40 -10.02
CA ALA A 39 1.01 -12.94 -9.72
C ALA A 39 1.07 -12.08 -8.44
N VAL A 40 0.09 -11.20 -8.21
CA VAL A 40 -0.02 -10.43 -6.97
C VAL A 40 -0.29 -11.36 -5.77
N CYS A 41 -1.22 -12.30 -5.88
CA CYS A 41 -1.50 -13.25 -4.80
C CYS A 41 -0.26 -14.09 -4.43
N ARG A 42 0.51 -14.56 -5.42
CA ARG A 42 1.78 -15.27 -5.20
C ARG A 42 2.82 -14.41 -4.50
N TYR A 43 2.90 -13.11 -4.83
CA TYR A 43 3.79 -12.17 -4.14
C TYR A 43 3.46 -12.09 -2.64
N PHE A 44 2.18 -12.15 -2.27
CA PHE A 44 1.74 -12.24 -0.88
C PHE A 44 1.73 -13.67 -0.32
N GLY A 45 2.51 -14.59 -0.89
CA GLY A 45 2.67 -15.96 -0.37
C GLY A 45 1.48 -16.90 -0.56
N GLU A 46 0.50 -16.56 -1.40
CA GLU A 46 -0.58 -17.50 -1.73
C GLU A 46 -0.11 -18.51 -2.78
N SER A 47 -0.06 -19.79 -2.40
CA SER A 47 0.26 -20.90 -3.31
C SER A 47 -0.94 -21.22 -4.22
N ILE A 48 -0.96 -20.65 -5.43
CA ILE A 48 -2.03 -20.88 -6.41
C ILE A 48 -1.54 -21.85 -7.49
N ASP A 49 -2.21 -22.99 -7.61
CA ASP A 49 -2.00 -23.92 -8.71
C ASP A 49 -2.59 -23.34 -10.00
N THR A 50 -1.72 -23.02 -10.96
CA THR A 50 -2.09 -22.51 -12.29
C THR A 50 -2.44 -23.60 -13.28
N THR A 51 -2.19 -24.87 -12.93
CA THR A 51 -2.52 -26.03 -13.78
C THR A 51 -4.03 -26.24 -13.84
N ASN A 52 -4.75 -25.89 -12.77
CA ASN A 52 -6.20 -25.96 -12.72
C ASN A 52 -6.86 -24.64 -13.17
N PRO A 53 -7.56 -24.62 -14.33
CA PRO A 53 -8.18 -23.41 -14.86
C PRO A 53 -9.36 -22.91 -14.00
N GLU A 54 -10.02 -23.77 -13.24
CA GLU A 54 -11.15 -23.38 -12.38
C GLU A 54 -10.68 -22.56 -11.19
N VAL A 55 -9.56 -22.97 -10.58
CA VAL A 55 -8.90 -22.21 -9.51
C VAL A 55 -8.42 -20.87 -10.07
N ALA A 56 -7.75 -20.84 -11.22
CA ALA A 56 -7.33 -19.57 -11.83
C ALA A 56 -8.52 -18.62 -12.11
N LYS A 57 -9.68 -19.17 -12.51
CA LYS A 57 -10.90 -18.41 -12.76
C LYS A 57 -11.49 -17.80 -11.49
N SER A 58 -11.42 -18.48 -10.35
CA SER A 58 -11.91 -17.91 -9.06
C SER A 58 -11.10 -16.69 -8.62
N TYR A 59 -9.81 -16.61 -8.98
CA TYR A 59 -8.97 -15.44 -8.72
C TYR A 59 -9.10 -14.36 -9.80
N CYS A 60 -9.39 -14.73 -11.04
CA CYS A 60 -9.53 -13.79 -12.14
C CYS A 60 -10.43 -14.32 -13.28
N ASP A 61 -11.68 -13.86 -13.31
CA ASP A 61 -12.60 -14.13 -14.41
C ASP A 61 -12.40 -13.15 -15.59
N LYS A 62 -11.23 -13.25 -16.25
CA LYS A 62 -10.83 -12.40 -17.39
C LYS A 62 -10.91 -10.88 -17.12
N MET A 63 -10.72 -10.47 -15.87
CA MET A 63 -10.79 -9.05 -15.47
C MET A 63 -9.47 -8.29 -15.65
N CYS A 64 -8.32 -8.97 -15.70
CA CYS A 64 -7.03 -8.32 -15.97
C CYS A 64 -6.71 -8.27 -17.47
N ASP A 65 -5.82 -7.37 -17.86
CA ASP A 65 -5.37 -7.18 -19.25
C ASP A 65 -4.78 -8.45 -19.88
N VAL A 66 -3.96 -9.19 -19.13
CA VAL A 66 -3.33 -10.44 -19.57
C VAL A 66 -4.36 -11.51 -19.89
N CYS A 67 -5.36 -11.72 -19.01
CA CYS A 67 -6.40 -12.71 -19.25
C CYS A 67 -7.46 -12.25 -20.26
N LYS A 68 -7.69 -10.94 -20.37
CA LYS A 68 -8.70 -10.36 -21.25
C LYS A 68 -8.22 -10.22 -22.70
N TYR A 69 -6.97 -9.84 -22.90
CA TYR A 69 -6.39 -9.55 -24.22
C TYR A 69 -4.92 -10.01 -24.34
N PRO A 70 -4.63 -11.31 -24.17
CA PRO A 70 -3.25 -11.81 -24.11
C PRO A 70 -2.41 -11.39 -25.31
N GLU A 71 -2.95 -11.51 -26.53
CA GLU A 71 -2.25 -11.14 -27.77
C GLU A 71 -1.93 -9.64 -27.86
N LYS A 72 -2.86 -8.76 -27.42
CA LYS A 72 -2.61 -7.31 -27.44
C LYS A 72 -1.52 -6.93 -26.45
N VAL A 73 -1.50 -7.56 -25.29
CA VAL A 73 -0.47 -7.32 -24.28
C VAL A 73 0.88 -7.84 -24.78
N GLN A 74 0.92 -9.00 -25.42
CA GLN A 74 2.14 -9.54 -26.04
C GLN A 74 2.68 -8.64 -27.13
N LYS A 75 1.82 -8.15 -28.04
CA LYS A 75 2.20 -7.19 -29.08
C LYS A 75 2.72 -5.88 -28.49
N ARG A 76 2.09 -5.37 -27.42
CA ARG A 76 2.57 -4.17 -26.71
C ARG A 76 3.94 -4.41 -26.07
N LYS A 77 4.18 -5.59 -25.47
CA LYS A 77 5.50 -5.95 -24.92
C LYS A 77 6.57 -6.04 -26.01
N GLN A 78 6.24 -6.60 -27.17
CA GLN A 78 7.15 -6.62 -28.33
C GLN A 78 7.43 -5.22 -28.88
N ALA A 79 6.46 -4.29 -28.74
CA ALA A 79 6.61 -2.90 -29.13
C ALA A 79 7.33 -2.04 -28.08
N LEU A 80 7.51 -2.53 -26.84
CA LEU A 80 8.43 -1.90 -25.91
C LEU A 80 9.84 -2.07 -26.46
N SER A 81 10.57 -0.95 -26.56
CA SER A 81 11.95 -0.93 -27.02
C SER A 81 12.77 -1.96 -26.27
N SER A 82 13.73 -2.61 -26.94
CA SER A 82 14.63 -3.56 -26.29
C SER A 82 15.26 -2.92 -25.05
N GLN A 83 15.53 -3.73 -24.01
CA GLN A 83 16.13 -3.24 -22.76
C GLN A 83 17.44 -2.47 -23.01
N GLU A 84 18.17 -2.83 -24.06
CA GLU A 84 19.35 -2.11 -24.56
C GLU A 84 19.01 -0.67 -25.01
N SER A 85 17.90 -0.47 -25.72
CA SER A 85 17.44 0.86 -26.14
C SER A 85 17.06 1.73 -24.94
N ALA A 86 16.43 1.15 -23.91
CA ALA A 86 16.12 1.86 -22.68
C ALA A 86 17.40 2.23 -21.90
N GLY A 87 18.40 1.34 -21.88
CA GLY A 87 19.72 1.61 -21.31
C GLY A 87 20.46 2.74 -22.01
N LEU A 88 20.43 2.77 -23.35
CA LEU A 88 21.00 3.86 -24.15
C LEU A 88 20.30 5.20 -23.88
N PHE A 89 18.97 5.19 -23.75
CA PHE A 89 18.19 6.38 -23.42
C PHE A 89 18.50 6.91 -22.02
N MET A 90 18.61 6.02 -21.03
CA MET A 90 19.00 6.37 -19.65
C MET A 90 20.43 6.92 -19.60
N ALA A 91 21.38 6.30 -20.31
CA ALA A 91 22.76 6.77 -20.39
C ALA A 91 22.85 8.14 -21.07
N ARG A 92 22.01 8.38 -22.09
CA ARG A 92 21.89 9.70 -22.73
C ARG A 92 21.36 10.75 -21.77
N ILE A 93 20.27 10.47 -21.04
CA ILE A 93 19.73 11.38 -20.02
C ILE A 93 20.78 11.68 -18.95
N GLN A 94 21.50 10.67 -18.47
CA GLN A 94 22.56 10.87 -17.47
C GLN A 94 23.70 11.75 -17.99
N ARG A 95 24.06 11.65 -19.27
CA ARG A 95 25.07 12.51 -19.88
C ARG A 95 24.56 13.96 -20.01
N GLU A 96 23.34 14.15 -20.50
CA GLU A 96 22.72 15.48 -20.61
C GLU A 96 22.61 16.15 -19.23
N MET A 97 22.30 15.41 -18.17
CA MET A 97 22.27 15.94 -16.80
C MET A 97 23.66 16.29 -16.23
N ALA A 98 24.72 15.65 -16.70
CA ALA A 98 26.08 15.92 -16.24
C ALA A 98 26.74 17.11 -16.97
N GLU A 99 26.31 17.39 -18.20
CA GLU A 99 26.85 18.49 -19.02
C GLU A 99 26.24 19.86 -18.65
N ASP A 100 25.07 19.90 -17.99
CA ASP A 100 24.39 21.14 -17.57
C ASP A 100 24.90 21.74 -16.24
N ASP A 101 25.87 21.13 -15.56
CA ASP A 101 26.38 21.61 -14.24
C ASP A 101 27.70 22.40 -14.35
N ASP A 102 28.29 22.51 -15.55
CA ASP A 102 29.51 23.32 -15.80
C ASP A 102 29.23 24.69 -16.45
N ASP A 103 28.00 24.95 -16.87
CA ASP A 103 27.61 26.30 -17.29
C ASP A 103 27.21 27.11 -16.07
N SER A 104 28.22 27.80 -15.54
CA SER A 104 28.12 29.02 -14.75
C SER A 104 27.24 30.05 -15.50
N TYR A 105 25.92 29.82 -15.54
CA TYR A 105 24.95 30.80 -15.99
C TYR A 105 25.16 32.05 -15.14
N PRO A 106 25.48 33.21 -15.75
CA PRO A 106 25.56 34.45 -15.00
C PRO A 106 24.18 34.70 -14.40
N VAL A 107 24.06 34.45 -13.10
CA VAL A 107 22.89 34.83 -12.30
C VAL A 107 22.65 36.31 -12.61
N PRO A 108 21.53 36.69 -13.23
CA PRO A 108 21.22 38.08 -13.41
C PRO A 108 21.10 38.67 -12.02
N GLN A 109 22.09 39.47 -11.60
CA GLN A 109 21.94 40.28 -10.40
C GLN A 109 20.78 41.21 -10.65
N VAL A 110 19.63 40.88 -10.07
CA VAL A 110 18.48 41.77 -9.98
C VAL A 110 18.93 42.94 -9.12
N GLN A 111 19.40 44.02 -9.78
CA GLN A 111 19.59 45.28 -9.10
C GLN A 111 18.23 45.73 -8.58
N PRO A 112 18.08 45.95 -7.26
CA PRO A 112 16.85 46.48 -6.72
C PRO A 112 16.60 47.87 -7.34
N PRO A 113 15.39 48.15 -7.83
CA PRO A 113 15.07 49.43 -8.46
C PRO A 113 15.31 50.56 -7.45
N ARG A 114 16.24 51.46 -7.78
CA ARG A 114 16.43 52.72 -7.08
C ARG A 114 15.15 53.55 -7.23
N SER A 115 14.54 53.90 -6.10
CA SER A 115 13.43 54.83 -6.01
C SER A 115 13.86 56.21 -6.51
N HIS A 116 13.59 56.51 -7.77
CA HIS A 116 13.68 57.87 -8.29
C HIS A 116 12.48 58.68 -7.80
N ARG A 117 12.80 59.72 -7.03
CA ARG A 117 11.93 60.82 -6.62
C ARG A 117 11.12 61.35 -7.80
N THR A 118 9.82 61.45 -7.61
CA THR A 118 8.95 62.34 -8.39
C THR A 118 9.10 63.75 -7.84
N ASP A 119 9.80 64.60 -8.59
CA ASP A 119 9.64 66.06 -8.49
C ASP A 119 8.79 66.54 -9.67
N GLU A 120 8.07 67.61 -9.38
CA GLU A 120 6.91 68.17 -10.03
C GLU A 120 7.20 68.93 -11.34
N ASN A 121 6.10 69.31 -12.00
CA ASN A 121 5.94 70.44 -12.94
C ASN A 121 6.47 70.33 -14.38
N SER A 122 5.54 70.19 -15.33
CA SER A 122 5.15 71.28 -16.25
C SER A 122 4.42 70.73 -17.49
N VAL A 123 3.14 71.05 -17.67
CA VAL A 123 2.60 72.10 -18.58
C VAL A 123 2.67 71.77 -20.08
N ALA A 124 1.47 71.56 -20.62
CA ALA A 124 0.94 71.91 -21.95
C ALA A 124 1.64 71.45 -23.25
N GLY A 125 0.85 70.74 -24.07
CA GLY A 125 0.48 71.26 -25.40
C GLY A 125 0.82 70.39 -26.62
N PRO A 126 0.06 70.52 -27.74
CA PRO A 126 -0.20 69.43 -28.68
C PRO A 126 0.33 69.68 -30.11
N SER A 127 0.63 68.62 -30.89
CA SER A 127 0.62 68.63 -32.38
C SER A 127 0.94 67.22 -32.90
N ARG A 128 0.08 66.52 -33.64
CA ARG A 128 -0.19 66.57 -35.10
C ARG A 128 0.95 66.05 -36.00
N GLN A 129 0.52 65.17 -36.93
CA GLN A 129 1.11 64.76 -38.22
C GLN A 129 2.02 63.52 -38.25
N GLY A 130 1.69 62.61 -39.18
CA GLY A 130 2.39 61.36 -39.48
C GLY A 130 3.53 61.53 -40.48
N PRO A 131 3.60 60.67 -41.53
CA PRO A 131 4.46 59.48 -41.66
C PRO A 131 5.59 59.77 -42.70
N PRO A 132 6.48 58.84 -43.17
CA PRO A 132 6.12 57.58 -43.86
C PRO A 132 7.11 56.38 -43.75
N ALA A 133 6.59 55.25 -44.26
CA ALA A 133 7.23 54.13 -44.96
C ALA A 133 8.74 53.88 -44.87
N PHE A 134 9.11 52.62 -44.60
CA PHE A 134 10.22 51.99 -45.34
C PHE A 134 9.91 50.53 -45.72
N GLN A 135 10.23 50.29 -46.97
CA GLN A 135 10.16 49.10 -47.79
C GLN A 135 11.51 48.38 -47.72
N ASN A 136 11.52 47.04 -47.71
CA ASN A 136 12.60 46.16 -48.21
C ASN A 136 12.33 44.71 -47.75
N GLN A 137 12.83 43.65 -48.38
CA GLN A 137 13.06 43.24 -49.77
C GLN A 137 13.44 41.74 -49.65
N ALA A 138 13.21 40.96 -50.70
CA ALA A 138 13.36 39.51 -50.72
C ALA A 138 14.81 39.02 -50.85
N SER A 139 15.11 37.82 -50.33
CA SER A 139 16.09 36.82 -50.84
C SER A 139 15.99 35.56 -49.97
N SER A 140 16.30 34.34 -50.38
CA SER A 140 16.45 33.67 -51.67
C SER A 140 16.45 32.16 -51.37
N LYS A 141 16.03 31.37 -52.35
CA LYS A 141 16.02 29.90 -52.36
C LYS A 141 17.41 29.29 -52.09
N SER A 142 17.46 28.24 -51.26
CA SER A 142 18.39 27.13 -51.46
C SER A 142 17.63 25.81 -51.31
N LYS A 143 17.67 25.01 -52.37
CA LYS A 143 17.14 23.64 -52.44
C LYS A 143 18.29 22.70 -52.05
N SER A 144 18.16 21.96 -50.96
CA SER A 144 18.89 20.70 -50.78
C SER A 144 17.89 19.56 -50.74
N LYS A 145 18.19 18.55 -51.56
CA LYS A 145 17.40 17.35 -51.82
C LYS A 145 17.92 16.30 -50.84
N VAL A 146 17.11 15.91 -49.86
CA VAL A 146 17.39 14.80 -48.94
C VAL A 146 16.13 13.93 -48.83
N GLU A 147 16.38 12.63 -48.80
CA GLU A 147 15.50 11.51 -49.08
C GLU A 147 14.27 11.36 -48.17
N ASP A 148 13.23 10.80 -48.78
CA ASP A 148 11.92 10.46 -48.25
C ASP A 148 12.01 9.54 -47.00
N TRP A 149 11.56 10.07 -45.87
CA TRP A 149 11.07 9.28 -44.74
C TRP A 149 9.54 9.42 -44.69
N PRO A 150 8.77 8.35 -44.41
CA PRO A 150 7.32 8.45 -44.34
C PRO A 150 6.91 9.36 -43.17
N GLN A 151 6.37 10.53 -43.50
CA GLN A 151 5.81 11.46 -42.52
C GLN A 151 4.57 10.84 -41.86
N LEU A 152 4.65 10.64 -40.55
CA LEU A 152 3.48 10.36 -39.72
C LEU A 152 2.62 11.63 -39.59
N PRO A 153 1.29 11.52 -39.40
CA PRO A 153 0.40 12.67 -39.38
C PRO A 153 0.67 13.59 -38.19
N THR A 154 1.12 14.81 -38.47
CA THR A 154 1.23 15.91 -37.51
C THR A 154 -0.17 16.40 -37.16
N MET A 155 -0.69 16.00 -36.00
CA MET A 155 -1.91 16.59 -35.44
C MET A 155 -1.62 18.00 -34.89
N PRO A 156 -2.52 18.98 -35.07
CA PRO A 156 -2.32 20.34 -34.58
C PRO A 156 -2.42 20.42 -33.05
N LEU A 157 -1.35 20.94 -32.44
CA LEU A 157 -1.27 21.35 -31.04
C LEU A 157 -2.12 22.60 -30.79
N ALA A 158 -3.38 22.39 -30.43
CA ALA A 158 -4.24 23.43 -29.86
C ALA A 158 -5.14 22.85 -28.76
N ALA A 159 -4.53 22.41 -27.65
CA ALA A 159 -5.24 22.26 -26.38
C ALA A 159 -4.22 22.37 -25.23
N ARG A 160 -4.25 23.52 -24.54
CA ARG A 160 -3.55 23.75 -23.28
C ARG A 160 -4.09 22.77 -22.23
N ASN A 161 -3.25 21.84 -21.79
CA ASN A 161 -3.53 20.99 -20.63
C ASN A 161 -3.24 21.77 -19.34
N ASN A 162 -4.29 22.21 -18.65
CA ASN A 162 -4.26 22.39 -17.20
C ASN A 162 -4.50 21.02 -16.55
N TYR A 163 -3.47 20.18 -16.50
CA TYR A 163 -3.50 18.94 -15.73
C TYR A 163 -3.02 19.23 -14.31
N VAL A 164 -3.96 19.24 -13.37
CA VAL A 164 -3.67 19.22 -11.93
C VAL A 164 -3.67 17.75 -11.52
N GLY A 165 -2.51 17.23 -11.14
CA GLY A 165 -2.37 15.84 -10.68
C GLY A 165 -3.16 15.56 -9.40
N PRO A 166 -3.44 14.28 -9.07
CA PRO A 166 -4.23 13.89 -7.91
C PRO A 166 -3.39 14.01 -6.63
N GLY A 167 -3.28 15.24 -6.13
CA GLY A 167 -2.79 15.51 -4.79
C GLY A 167 -3.87 15.21 -3.75
N LEU A 168 -3.58 14.28 -2.85
CA LEU A 168 -4.14 14.19 -1.49
C LEU A 168 -5.66 14.00 -1.37
N LEU A 169 -6.11 12.75 -1.52
CA LEU A 169 -7.30 12.27 -0.82
C LEU A 169 -7.02 12.17 0.70
N ARG A 170 -6.97 13.31 1.38
CA ARG A 170 -7.35 13.39 2.80
C ARG A 170 -8.83 13.69 2.85
N SER A 171 -9.66 12.66 2.96
CA SER A 171 -11.07 12.79 3.29
C SER A 171 -11.22 13.23 4.75
N ARG A 172 -11.14 14.54 5.00
CA ARG A 172 -11.91 15.14 6.11
C ARG A 172 -13.30 15.36 5.58
N VAL A 173 -14.25 14.54 6.03
CA VAL A 173 -15.67 14.77 5.83
C VAL A 173 -16.09 15.92 6.77
N PRO A 174 -16.55 17.07 6.25
CA PRO A 174 -17.20 18.09 7.06
C PRO A 174 -18.72 17.89 6.99
N GLY A 175 -19.35 17.74 8.15
CA GLY A 175 -20.79 17.95 8.26
C GLY A 175 -21.59 16.72 8.65
N LEU A 176 -21.59 16.41 9.94
CA LEU A 176 -22.81 15.94 10.59
C LEU A 176 -23.20 16.99 11.64
N LYS A 177 -24.28 17.71 11.35
CA LYS A 177 -24.92 18.67 12.23
C LYS A 177 -25.28 17.97 13.55
N ARG A 178 -24.72 18.43 14.67
CA ARG A 178 -25.35 18.20 15.98
C ARG A 178 -26.03 19.49 16.41
N THR A 179 -27.30 19.30 16.73
CA THR A 179 -28.23 20.21 17.39
C THR A 179 -27.59 20.86 18.61
N GLY A 180 -27.87 22.15 18.78
CA GLY A 180 -27.28 22.99 19.80
C GLY A 180 -27.72 22.65 21.22
N SER A 181 -26.86 23.04 22.15
CA SER A 181 -27.24 23.67 23.41
C SER A 181 -26.25 24.78 23.67
N ALA A 182 -26.77 26.00 23.70
CA ALA A 182 -26.06 27.19 24.12
C ALA A 182 -26.05 27.24 25.65
N THR A 183 -24.89 27.49 26.25
CA THR A 183 -24.80 28.18 27.55
C THR A 183 -23.59 29.11 27.50
N SER A 184 -23.91 30.39 27.51
CA SER A 184 -23.04 31.53 27.74
C SER A 184 -22.83 31.76 29.24
N ALA A 185 -21.57 31.84 29.67
CA ALA A 185 -21.00 32.56 30.83
C ALA A 185 -19.59 31.99 31.03
N GLY A 186 -18.50 32.71 31.28
CA GLY A 186 -18.23 34.11 31.58
C GLY A 186 -16.85 34.15 32.24
N SER A 187 -15.98 35.04 31.78
CA SER A 187 -14.86 35.72 32.47
C SER A 187 -13.73 34.97 33.21
N GLY A 188 -12.50 35.45 32.98
CA GLY A 188 -11.28 35.22 33.80
C GLY A 188 -10.08 34.80 32.96
N ASP A 189 -9.40 35.70 32.24
CA ASP A 189 -8.25 36.51 32.70
C ASP A 189 -6.95 35.69 32.91
N SER A 190 -6.04 35.74 31.93
CA SER A 190 -4.57 35.64 32.11
C SER A 190 -3.81 35.74 30.78
N ASP A 191 -2.61 36.29 30.89
CA ASP A 191 -1.89 37.11 29.93
C ASP A 191 -1.18 36.41 28.74
N ASN A 192 -1.30 37.07 27.58
CA ASN A 192 -0.27 37.45 26.60
C ASN A 192 0.82 36.45 26.14
N ALA A 193 0.64 35.93 24.91
CA ALA A 193 1.67 36.04 23.85
C ALA A 193 0.99 36.12 22.46
N LYS A 194 1.04 37.31 21.85
CA LYS A 194 0.34 37.69 20.62
C LYS A 194 0.95 37.00 19.38
N ARG A 195 0.19 36.10 18.75
CA ARG A 195 0.40 35.72 17.34
C ARG A 195 -0.53 36.56 16.45
N PRO A 196 -0.04 37.15 15.34
CA PRO A 196 -0.88 37.96 14.47
C PRO A 196 -1.96 37.10 13.80
N LYS A 197 -3.21 37.49 14.02
CA LYS A 197 -4.39 36.92 13.37
C LYS A 197 -4.49 37.55 11.99
N ILE A 198 -4.27 36.74 10.95
CA ILE A 198 -4.47 37.16 9.56
C ILE A 198 -5.97 37.13 9.30
N ASP A 199 -6.59 38.30 9.24
CA ASP A 199 -7.98 38.48 8.82
C ASP A 199 -8.07 38.39 7.29
N TYR A 200 -8.60 37.27 6.79
CA TYR A 200 -9.03 37.10 5.40
C TYR A 200 -10.49 37.48 5.24
N SER A 201 -10.83 38.74 5.48
CA SER A 201 -12.16 39.28 5.22
C SER A 201 -12.06 40.62 4.53
N LEU A 202 -12.12 40.62 3.18
CA LEU A 202 -12.76 41.62 2.32
C LEU A 202 -12.22 41.50 0.88
N ALA A 203 -13.04 40.96 -0.02
CA ALA A 203 -13.11 41.41 -1.40
C ALA A 203 -14.51 41.07 -1.93
N SER A 204 -15.42 42.00 -1.68
CA SER A 204 -16.71 42.09 -2.36
C SER A 204 -16.42 42.47 -3.81
N GLY A 205 -16.53 41.50 -4.72
CA GLY A 205 -16.40 41.68 -6.16
C GLY A 205 -17.72 41.29 -6.83
N SER A 206 -18.39 42.29 -7.38
CA SER A 206 -19.67 42.23 -8.10
C SER A 206 -19.62 41.29 -9.30
N VAL A 207 -20.37 40.19 -9.24
CA VAL A 207 -20.61 39.30 -10.39
C VAL A 207 -21.90 39.70 -11.07
N THR A 208 -21.76 40.14 -12.31
CA THR A 208 -22.82 40.44 -13.26
C THR A 208 -23.66 39.19 -13.55
N ARG A 209 -24.98 39.39 -13.58
CA ARG A 209 -26.02 38.39 -13.85
C ARG A 209 -25.73 37.64 -15.16
N ARG A 210 -25.69 36.30 -15.09
CA ARG A 210 -25.88 35.41 -16.25
C ARG A 210 -27.23 34.70 -16.15
N PRO A 211 -27.91 34.45 -17.29
CA PRO A 211 -29.30 34.03 -17.34
C PRO A 211 -29.48 32.56 -16.95
N GLN A 212 -30.64 32.29 -16.35
CA GLN A 212 -31.10 30.99 -15.90
C GLN A 212 -31.25 30.02 -17.08
N GLY A 213 -30.52 28.90 -17.04
CA GLY A 213 -30.74 27.73 -17.87
C GLY A 213 -31.58 26.68 -17.12
N PRO A 214 -32.39 25.86 -17.83
CA PRO A 214 -33.42 25.04 -17.22
C PRO A 214 -32.88 23.71 -16.65
N THR A 215 -33.23 23.50 -15.38
CA THR A 215 -33.50 22.23 -14.67
C THR A 215 -32.40 21.17 -14.47
N PRO A 216 -32.25 20.63 -13.25
CA PRO A 216 -31.38 19.49 -12.96
C PRO A 216 -31.99 18.16 -13.42
N PHE A 217 -31.15 17.36 -14.08
CA PHE A 217 -31.43 16.02 -14.54
C PHE A 217 -31.66 15.08 -13.34
N LYS A 218 -32.92 14.83 -12.98
CA LYS A 218 -33.31 13.79 -12.02
C LYS A 218 -33.19 12.43 -12.71
N VAL A 219 -32.07 11.75 -12.52
CA VAL A 219 -31.95 10.34 -12.87
C VAL A 219 -32.50 9.51 -11.71
N PRO A 220 -33.64 8.82 -11.84
CA PRO A 220 -34.09 7.89 -10.83
C PRO A 220 -33.19 6.65 -10.89
N PHE A 221 -32.35 6.47 -9.87
CA PHE A 221 -31.71 5.19 -9.61
C PHE A 221 -32.81 4.17 -9.26
N LYS A 222 -33.34 3.50 -10.28
CA LYS A 222 -34.11 2.27 -10.11
C LYS A 222 -33.13 1.21 -9.65
N VAL A 223 -33.29 0.79 -8.41
CA VAL A 223 -32.62 -0.40 -7.85
C VAL A 223 -33.55 -1.58 -8.11
N PRO A 224 -33.33 -2.41 -9.15
CA PRO A 224 -33.97 -3.72 -9.18
C PRO A 224 -33.19 -4.61 -8.20
N PHE A 225 -33.91 -5.28 -7.30
CA PHE A 225 -33.77 -6.71 -6.98
C PHE A 225 -34.46 -6.98 -5.64
N LYS A 226 -35.75 -7.28 -5.75
CA LYS A 226 -36.53 -7.97 -4.74
C LYS A 226 -36.32 -9.46 -5.03
N ALA A 227 -35.42 -10.11 -4.29
CA ALA A 227 -35.27 -11.55 -4.37
C ALA A 227 -36.50 -12.21 -3.72
N ALA A 228 -37.15 -13.10 -4.47
CA ALA A 228 -38.23 -13.93 -3.95
C ALA A 228 -37.66 -14.95 -2.93
N PRO A 229 -38.41 -15.33 -1.89
CA PRO A 229 -38.01 -16.38 -0.97
C PRO A 229 -38.04 -17.72 -1.70
N THR A 230 -36.86 -18.29 -1.93
CA THR A 230 -36.69 -19.67 -2.40
C THR A 230 -37.20 -20.59 -1.30
N ALA A 231 -38.32 -21.25 -1.57
CA ALA A 231 -38.85 -22.30 -0.72
C ALA A 231 -37.82 -23.41 -0.53
N GLU A 232 -37.56 -23.74 0.73
CA GLU A 232 -36.80 -24.92 1.15
C GLU A 232 -37.43 -26.17 0.56
N ARG A 233 -36.77 -26.75 -0.44
CA ARG A 233 -37.03 -28.11 -0.87
C ARG A 233 -36.30 -29.04 0.10
N ILE A 234 -37.01 -29.44 1.14
CA ILE A 234 -36.67 -30.57 2.02
C ILE A 234 -36.35 -31.77 1.13
N ARG A 235 -35.09 -32.21 1.12
CA ARG A 235 -34.71 -33.53 0.61
C ARG A 235 -34.58 -34.47 1.80
N SER A 236 -35.45 -35.47 1.78
CA SER A 236 -35.45 -36.62 2.67
C SER A 236 -34.18 -37.47 2.45
N PRO A 237 -33.62 -38.11 3.48
CA PRO A 237 -32.57 -39.09 3.35
C PRO A 237 -33.18 -40.49 3.13
N GLU A 238 -32.83 -41.13 2.02
CA GLU A 238 -32.95 -42.59 1.84
C GLU A 238 -31.60 -43.11 1.32
N ASP A 239 -30.89 -43.72 2.26
CA ASP A 239 -30.03 -44.92 2.30
C ASP A 239 -29.55 -45.67 1.02
N PRO A 240 -28.51 -46.54 1.19
CA PRO A 240 -27.50 -46.89 0.20
C PRO A 240 -27.78 -48.25 -0.46
N ASP A 241 -27.27 -48.47 -1.67
CA ASP A 241 -26.60 -49.74 -2.04
C ASP A 241 -26.01 -49.66 -3.46
N GLN A 242 -25.11 -50.61 -3.75
CA GLN A 242 -24.56 -51.01 -5.07
C GLN A 242 -23.13 -50.53 -5.37
N THR A 243 -22.21 -51.21 -4.68
CA THR A 243 -21.12 -52.02 -5.27
C THR A 243 -21.31 -52.33 -6.76
N GLU A 244 -20.39 -51.87 -7.61
CA GLU A 244 -20.00 -52.57 -8.83
C GLU A 244 -18.47 -52.60 -8.92
N GLU A 245 -17.95 -53.82 -8.81
CA GLU A 245 -16.62 -54.19 -9.26
C GLU A 245 -16.57 -54.08 -10.79
N ALA A 246 -15.54 -53.41 -11.31
CA ALA A 246 -15.18 -53.50 -12.72
C ALA A 246 -13.65 -53.56 -12.83
N ASP A 247 -13.21 -54.81 -12.84
CA ASP A 247 -12.33 -55.45 -13.81
C ASP A 247 -11.04 -54.77 -14.30
N VAL A 248 -10.04 -55.64 -14.29
CA VAL A 248 -8.62 -55.46 -14.59
C VAL A 248 -8.42 -55.42 -16.11
N VAL A 249 -7.68 -54.42 -16.59
CA VAL A 249 -6.96 -54.55 -17.86
C VAL A 249 -5.51 -54.10 -17.62
N GLU A 250 -4.66 -55.08 -17.34
CA GLU A 250 -3.21 -54.96 -17.48
C GLU A 250 -2.86 -54.96 -18.97
N ASP A 251 -2.17 -53.92 -19.44
CA ASP A 251 -1.58 -53.86 -20.77
C ASP A 251 -0.04 -53.89 -20.62
N PRO A 252 0.66 -54.88 -21.19
CA PRO A 252 2.10 -55.04 -21.01
C PRO A 252 2.90 -54.21 -22.03
N GLU A 253 4.07 -53.75 -21.56
CA GLU A 253 5.28 -53.52 -22.35
C GLU A 253 5.26 -52.38 -23.39
N ASN A 254 5.77 -51.20 -22.99
CA ASN A 254 6.58 -50.41 -23.91
C ASN A 254 7.76 -49.75 -23.19
N ASN A 255 8.85 -50.51 -23.13
CA ASN A 255 10.15 -50.11 -22.62
C ASN A 255 10.88 -49.27 -23.68
N VAL A 256 10.75 -47.95 -23.64
CA VAL A 256 11.66 -47.04 -24.34
C VAL A 256 12.47 -46.28 -23.30
N ALA A 257 13.71 -46.74 -23.11
CA ALA A 257 14.70 -46.12 -22.27
C ALA A 257 14.99 -44.69 -22.73
N LEU A 258 14.60 -43.70 -21.92
CA LEU A 258 15.08 -42.32 -22.02
C LEU A 258 16.14 -42.05 -20.94
N PRO A 259 17.19 -41.28 -21.27
CA PRO A 259 18.35 -41.12 -20.40
C PRO A 259 18.03 -40.29 -19.16
N SER A 260 18.41 -40.89 -18.02
CA SER A 260 18.49 -40.32 -16.69
C SER A 260 18.96 -38.87 -16.70
N SER A 261 18.00 -37.96 -16.56
CA SER A 261 18.23 -36.54 -16.30
C SER A 261 18.02 -36.34 -14.80
N GLN A 262 19.06 -35.84 -14.16
CA GLN A 262 19.22 -35.68 -12.71
C GLN A 262 17.96 -35.14 -12.01
N PRO A 263 17.64 -35.63 -10.80
CA PRO A 263 16.56 -35.07 -9.99
C PRO A 263 16.93 -33.65 -9.61
N ARG A 264 16.26 -32.69 -10.25
CA ARG A 264 16.23 -31.30 -9.82
C ARG A 264 15.56 -31.28 -8.45
N THR A 265 16.37 -31.13 -7.41
CA THR A 265 15.98 -30.98 -6.01
C THR A 265 14.89 -29.91 -5.94
N GLN A 266 13.63 -30.34 -5.82
CA GLN A 266 12.59 -29.45 -5.31
C GLN A 266 13.07 -29.05 -3.91
N PRO A 267 12.97 -27.75 -3.53
CA PRO A 267 13.10 -27.40 -2.14
C PRO A 267 12.00 -28.18 -1.44
N SER A 268 12.40 -29.24 -0.74
CA SER A 268 11.57 -29.95 0.20
C SER A 268 10.78 -28.87 0.92
N GLU A 269 9.45 -28.96 0.90
CA GLU A 269 8.64 -28.48 2.01
C GLU A 269 9.13 -29.27 3.22
N GLN A 270 10.32 -28.90 3.68
CA GLN A 270 11.01 -29.40 4.84
C GLN A 270 10.12 -28.86 5.92
N GLY A 271 9.10 -29.67 6.22
CA GLY A 271 8.10 -29.38 7.20
C GLY A 271 8.89 -28.96 8.41
N TYR A 272 8.85 -27.66 8.69
CA TYR A 272 9.01 -27.14 10.02
C TYR A 272 7.81 -27.68 10.82
N ASN A 273 7.76 -29.01 10.97
CA ASN A 273 7.37 -29.67 12.19
C ASN A 273 8.42 -29.23 13.22
N SER A 274 8.42 -27.92 13.49
CA SER A 274 8.98 -27.34 14.68
C SER A 274 8.23 -28.05 15.77
N ALA A 275 8.87 -29.08 16.31
CA ALA A 275 8.46 -29.84 17.47
C ALA A 275 8.53 -28.93 18.71
N ASN A 276 8.00 -27.72 18.58
CA ASN A 276 7.32 -26.99 19.63
C ASN A 276 6.14 -27.87 20.05
N SER A 277 6.45 -28.94 20.79
CA SER A 277 6.12 -29.00 22.20
C SER A 277 4.93 -28.09 22.49
N SER A 278 3.77 -28.55 22.03
CA SER A 278 2.46 -28.19 22.55
C SER A 278 2.40 -28.68 23.99
N LEU A 279 3.34 -28.24 24.83
CA LEU A 279 3.19 -28.17 26.27
C LEU A 279 1.92 -27.35 26.42
N LEU A 280 0.83 -28.09 26.63
CA LEU A 280 -0.53 -27.61 26.79
C LEU A 280 -0.46 -26.47 27.80
N SER A 281 -0.31 -25.26 27.29
CA SER A 281 -0.05 -24.12 28.14
C SER A 281 -1.28 -23.94 28.99
N SER A 282 -1.07 -23.88 30.31
CA SER A 282 -2.13 -23.74 31.30
C SER A 282 -3.20 -22.76 30.82
N PRO A 283 -4.50 -23.10 30.92
CA PRO A 283 -5.58 -22.29 30.39
C PRO A 283 -5.46 -20.83 30.86
N VAL A 284 -5.13 -19.92 29.95
CA VAL A 284 -5.04 -18.48 30.26
C VAL A 284 -6.46 -17.94 30.33
N LYS A 285 -6.89 -17.50 31.51
CA LYS A 285 -8.14 -16.75 31.69
C LYS A 285 -7.93 -15.34 31.14
N LEU A 286 -8.47 -15.08 29.95
CA LEU A 286 -8.54 -13.72 29.41
C LEU A 286 -9.80 -13.03 29.96
N PRO A 287 -9.74 -11.71 30.23
CA PRO A 287 -10.95 -10.93 30.48
C PRO A 287 -11.91 -11.03 29.28
N ASP A 288 -13.20 -11.17 29.55
CA ASP A 288 -14.25 -11.16 28.53
C ASP A 288 -14.40 -9.73 27.98
N ASP A 289 -13.63 -9.42 26.94
CA ASP A 289 -13.74 -8.15 26.23
C ASP A 289 -14.63 -8.35 25.01
N ASN A 290 -15.79 -7.69 24.99
CA ASN A 290 -16.63 -7.58 23.80
C ASN A 290 -15.97 -6.64 22.78
N ILE A 291 -15.00 -7.15 22.04
CA ILE A 291 -14.25 -6.36 21.06
C ILE A 291 -14.89 -6.53 19.68
N HIS A 292 -15.26 -5.40 19.11
CA HIS A 292 -15.80 -5.32 17.76
C HIS A 292 -14.64 -5.27 16.76
N LEU A 293 -14.46 -6.35 15.98
CA LEU A 293 -13.42 -6.41 14.95
C LEU A 293 -13.59 -5.31 13.89
N ASP A 294 -12.46 -4.78 13.43
CA ASP A 294 -12.46 -3.80 12.34
C ASP A 294 -12.95 -4.44 11.05
N VAL A 295 -13.81 -3.75 10.30
CA VAL A 295 -14.34 -4.25 9.02
C VAL A 295 -15.17 -5.54 9.19
N SER A 296 -16.00 -5.62 10.22
CA SER A 296 -16.94 -6.74 10.45
C SER A 296 -17.90 -7.00 9.28
N PHE A 297 -18.10 -6.01 8.41
CA PHE A 297 -18.90 -6.13 7.18
C PHE A 297 -18.20 -6.88 6.03
N SER A 298 -16.89 -7.16 6.15
CA SER A 298 -16.14 -7.87 5.12
C SER A 298 -16.61 -9.32 5.01
N GLN A 299 -17.06 -9.72 3.82
CA GLN A 299 -17.47 -11.11 3.53
C GLN A 299 -16.30 -12.00 3.08
N LYS A 300 -15.08 -11.43 3.04
CA LYS A 300 -13.89 -12.08 2.49
C LYS A 300 -13.41 -13.26 3.33
N ILE A 301 -13.44 -13.08 4.65
CA ILE A 301 -13.01 -14.06 5.65
C ILE A 301 -14.14 -14.17 6.67
N PRO A 302 -14.66 -15.37 6.96
CA PRO A 302 -15.75 -15.56 7.92
C PRO A 302 -15.45 -14.94 9.30
N VAL A 303 -16.44 -14.23 9.87
CA VAL A 303 -16.28 -13.50 11.14
C VAL A 303 -15.88 -14.41 12.31
N ASN A 304 -16.39 -15.64 12.35
CA ASN A 304 -16.00 -16.64 13.35
C ASN A 304 -14.50 -16.96 13.30
N LYS A 305 -13.93 -17.13 12.11
CA LYS A 305 -12.49 -17.34 11.93
C LYS A 305 -11.68 -16.13 12.36
N ARG A 306 -12.17 -14.93 12.08
CA ARG A 306 -11.51 -13.70 12.51
C ARG A 306 -11.51 -13.53 14.03
N ASN A 307 -12.63 -13.83 14.68
CA ASN A 307 -12.73 -13.83 16.14
C ASN A 307 -11.80 -14.85 16.80
N GLU A 308 -11.68 -16.05 16.21
CA GLU A 308 -10.76 -17.10 16.65
C GLU A 308 -9.30 -16.64 16.56
N THR A 309 -8.91 -16.04 15.44
CA THR A 309 -7.57 -15.46 15.23
C THR A 309 -7.28 -14.33 16.22
N PHE A 310 -8.20 -13.36 16.35
CA PHE A 310 -8.08 -12.28 17.32
C PHE A 310 -7.84 -12.81 18.74
N THR A 311 -8.66 -13.78 19.16
CA THR A 311 -8.55 -14.41 20.49
C THR A 311 -7.20 -15.10 20.64
N SER A 312 -6.71 -15.78 19.60
CA SER A 312 -5.43 -16.49 19.62
C SER A 312 -4.24 -15.53 19.70
N ILE A 313 -4.26 -14.43 18.96
CA ILE A 313 -3.25 -13.36 19.04
C ILE A 313 -3.26 -12.74 20.44
N ARG A 314 -4.44 -12.40 20.96
CA ARG A 314 -4.60 -11.83 22.32
C ARG A 314 -4.07 -12.77 23.40
N LYS A 315 -4.35 -14.08 23.31
CA LYS A 315 -3.81 -15.10 24.22
C LYS A 315 -2.28 -15.15 24.17
N ALA A 316 -1.71 -15.13 22.96
CA ALA A 316 -0.26 -15.15 22.78
C ALA A 316 0.41 -13.92 23.40
N LEU A 317 -0.12 -12.72 23.10
CA LEU A 317 0.38 -11.46 23.66
C LEU A 317 0.23 -11.40 25.17
N HIS A 318 -0.91 -11.82 25.73
CA HIS A 318 -1.12 -11.84 27.17
C HIS A 318 -0.13 -12.80 27.85
N LYS A 319 0.11 -13.98 27.28
CA LYS A 319 1.13 -14.90 27.79
C LYS A 319 2.51 -14.26 27.77
N ALA A 320 2.92 -13.69 26.64
CA ALA A 320 4.23 -13.05 26.46
C ALA A 320 4.45 -11.85 27.40
N THR A 321 3.39 -11.09 27.73
CA THR A 321 3.50 -9.83 28.46
C THR A 321 3.06 -9.88 29.93
N MET A 322 2.32 -10.90 30.37
CA MET A 322 1.77 -10.98 31.73
C MET A 322 2.18 -12.20 32.53
N GLN A 323 2.56 -13.31 31.89
CA GLN A 323 2.78 -14.58 32.59
C GLN A 323 4.24 -14.92 32.84
N HIS A 324 5.17 -14.25 32.15
CA HIS A 324 6.59 -14.45 32.37
C HIS A 324 7.07 -13.72 33.63
N SER A 325 8.11 -14.27 34.27
CA SER A 325 8.85 -13.61 35.37
C SER A 325 9.31 -12.21 34.98
N ASP A 326 9.60 -12.02 33.70
CA ASP A 326 10.19 -10.80 33.14
C ASP A 326 9.11 -9.86 32.55
N SER A 327 7.83 -10.13 32.84
CA SER A 327 6.69 -9.34 32.35
C SER A 327 6.83 -7.86 32.70
N GLU A 328 7.28 -7.52 33.90
CA GLU A 328 7.48 -6.13 34.31
C GLU A 328 8.56 -5.41 33.49
N ASP A 329 9.57 -6.12 32.99
CA ASP A 329 10.63 -5.51 32.17
C ASP A 329 10.13 -5.19 30.77
N VAL A 330 9.23 -6.01 30.22
CA VAL A 330 8.48 -5.67 29.00
C VAL A 330 7.70 -4.36 29.19
N TRP A 331 6.95 -4.24 30.28
CA TRP A 331 6.18 -3.03 30.60
C TRP A 331 7.08 -1.83 30.90
N ARG A 332 8.26 -2.03 31.48
CA ARG A 332 9.29 -1.01 31.70
C ARG A 332 9.84 -0.47 30.37
N ARG A 333 10.15 -1.35 29.41
CA ARG A 333 10.65 -0.98 28.07
C ARG A 333 9.64 -0.10 27.30
N VAL A 334 8.34 -0.33 27.46
CA VAL A 334 7.29 0.54 26.88
C VAL A 334 6.88 1.71 27.79
N LYS A 335 7.56 1.90 28.92
CA LYS A 335 7.31 2.95 29.93
C LYS A 335 5.88 2.91 30.49
N MET A 336 5.33 1.72 30.74
CA MET A 336 3.99 1.46 31.30
C MET A 336 4.03 0.54 32.54
N ALA A 337 5.19 0.43 33.20
CA ALA A 337 5.34 -0.38 34.42
C ALA A 337 4.37 0.05 35.55
N SER A 338 4.00 1.32 35.66
CA SER A 338 3.04 1.79 36.67
C SER A 338 1.57 1.74 36.24
N SER A 339 1.26 1.26 35.04
CA SER A 339 -0.13 1.22 34.54
C SER A 339 -0.91 0.09 35.19
N SER A 340 -2.21 0.32 35.44
CA SER A 340 -3.11 -0.69 35.98
C SER A 340 -3.25 -1.90 35.05
N ILE A 341 -3.56 -3.07 35.62
CA ILE A 341 -3.76 -4.30 34.86
C ILE A 341 -4.83 -4.13 33.77
N ASP A 342 -5.91 -3.41 34.05
CA ASP A 342 -6.98 -3.13 33.09
C ASP A 342 -6.49 -2.28 31.92
N THR A 343 -5.64 -1.27 32.20
CA THR A 343 -5.03 -0.45 31.14
C THR A 343 -4.12 -1.29 30.26
N ARG A 344 -3.32 -2.17 30.87
CA ARG A 344 -2.43 -3.06 30.13
C ARG A 344 -3.22 -4.08 29.29
N ASN A 345 -4.30 -4.65 29.84
CA ASN A 345 -5.22 -5.53 29.12
C ASN A 345 -5.86 -4.82 27.93
N GLY A 346 -6.31 -3.56 28.11
CA GLY A 346 -6.84 -2.74 27.02
C GLY A 346 -5.83 -2.52 25.89
N VAL A 347 -4.55 -2.29 26.23
CA VAL A 347 -3.48 -2.19 25.22
C VAL A 347 -3.25 -3.52 24.50
N VAL A 348 -3.17 -4.64 25.23
CA VAL A 348 -3.01 -5.97 24.62
C VAL A 348 -4.17 -6.28 23.66
N SER A 349 -5.39 -5.97 24.06
CA SER A 349 -6.60 -6.09 23.23
C SER A 349 -6.53 -5.23 21.97
N ALA A 350 -6.12 -3.96 22.08
CA ALA A 350 -5.96 -3.07 20.94
C ALA A 350 -4.86 -3.54 19.97
N VAL A 351 -3.74 -4.06 20.50
CA VAL A 351 -2.65 -4.64 19.68
C VAL A 351 -3.14 -5.88 18.94
N ALA A 352 -3.85 -6.77 19.61
CA ALA A 352 -4.41 -7.96 18.97
C ALA A 352 -5.39 -7.62 17.83
N GLN A 353 -6.23 -6.59 18.02
CA GLN A 353 -7.15 -6.11 17.01
C GLN A 353 -6.42 -5.55 15.79
N GLU A 354 -5.39 -4.73 16.01
CA GLU A 354 -4.62 -4.13 14.91
C GLU A 354 -3.83 -5.18 14.11
N LEU A 355 -3.25 -6.18 14.78
CA LEU A 355 -2.57 -7.29 14.12
C LEU A 355 -3.53 -8.17 13.33
N GLU A 356 -4.72 -8.49 13.89
CA GLU A 356 -5.75 -9.22 13.15
C GLU A 356 -6.17 -8.46 11.89
N PHE A 357 -6.39 -7.15 12.02
CA PHE A 357 -6.75 -6.29 10.89
C PHE A 357 -5.65 -6.28 9.83
N SER A 358 -4.37 -6.20 10.22
CA SER A 358 -3.23 -6.32 9.30
C SER A 358 -3.28 -7.64 8.51
N VAL A 359 -3.42 -8.77 9.22
CA VAL A 359 -3.55 -10.10 8.60
C VAL A 359 -4.77 -10.17 7.66
N HIS A 360 -5.92 -9.64 8.06
CA HIS A 360 -7.13 -9.59 7.24
C HIS A 360 -6.93 -8.78 5.96
N SER A 361 -6.36 -7.58 6.08
CA SER A 361 -6.15 -6.65 4.97
C SER A 361 -5.24 -7.22 3.88
N MET A 362 -4.24 -8.01 4.28
CA MET A 362 -3.29 -8.66 3.37
C MET A 362 -3.78 -10.00 2.80
N SER A 363 -4.94 -10.51 3.25
CA SER A 363 -5.38 -11.86 2.89
C SER A 363 -6.50 -11.87 1.88
N SER A 364 -6.27 -12.39 0.68
CA SER A 364 -7.30 -12.50 -0.37
C SER A 364 -8.26 -13.67 -0.14
N THR A 365 -7.75 -14.74 0.48
CA THR A 365 -8.44 -16.01 0.70
C THR A 365 -8.37 -16.48 2.15
N GLU A 366 -9.26 -17.39 2.53
CA GLU A 366 -9.25 -17.99 3.88
C GLU A 366 -7.94 -18.73 4.18
N LYS A 367 -7.42 -19.50 3.20
CA LYS A 367 -6.14 -20.21 3.36
C LYS A 367 -4.99 -19.24 3.62
N GLY A 368 -4.88 -18.17 2.82
CA GLY A 368 -3.85 -17.15 3.02
C GLY A 368 -3.97 -16.44 4.37
N TYR A 369 -5.19 -16.22 4.84
CA TYR A 369 -5.46 -15.68 6.18
C TYR A 369 -5.00 -16.61 7.30
N GLN A 370 -5.28 -17.91 7.20
CA GLN A 370 -4.83 -18.90 8.18
C GLN A 370 -3.30 -19.01 8.24
N THR A 371 -2.62 -18.98 7.09
CA THR A 371 -1.14 -19.00 7.06
C THR A 371 -0.56 -17.77 7.74
N ARG A 372 -1.00 -16.56 7.36
CA ARG A 372 -0.51 -15.32 7.97
C ARG A 372 -0.85 -15.20 9.45
N SER A 373 -2.06 -15.57 9.85
CA SER A 373 -2.44 -15.54 11.27
C SER A 373 -1.58 -16.46 12.13
N ARG A 374 -1.22 -17.66 11.63
CA ARG A 374 -0.29 -18.56 12.34
C ARG A 374 1.10 -17.94 12.50
N ALA A 375 1.64 -17.32 11.46
CA ALA A 375 2.91 -16.60 11.51
C ALA A 375 2.86 -15.45 12.54
N THR A 376 1.83 -14.59 12.46
CA THR A 376 1.63 -13.50 13.43
C THR A 376 1.46 -14.00 14.87
N ILE A 377 0.78 -15.12 15.10
CA ILE A 377 0.66 -15.73 16.43
C ILE A 377 2.03 -16.24 16.92
N ALA A 378 2.85 -16.83 16.04
CA ALA A 378 4.20 -17.26 16.37
C ALA A 378 5.10 -16.06 16.72
N ALA A 379 5.05 -14.99 15.92
CA ALA A 379 5.74 -13.73 16.18
C ALA A 379 5.33 -13.11 17.53
N ALA A 380 4.02 -13.10 17.84
CA ALA A 380 3.52 -12.61 19.13
C ALA A 380 4.02 -13.46 20.32
N LYS A 381 4.21 -14.77 20.14
CA LYS A 381 4.84 -15.63 21.16
C LYS A 381 6.34 -15.35 21.29
N ALA A 382 7.02 -15.10 20.18
CA ALA A 382 8.45 -14.79 20.15
C ALA A 382 8.79 -13.49 20.88
N MET A 383 7.83 -12.57 21.07
CA MET A 383 7.99 -11.39 21.93
C MET A 383 8.35 -11.70 23.38
N ALA A 384 8.12 -12.93 23.87
CA ALA A 384 8.55 -13.34 25.21
C ALA A 384 10.07 -13.43 25.34
N LYS A 385 10.79 -13.58 24.22
CA LYS A 385 12.24 -13.55 24.14
C LYS A 385 12.73 -12.09 24.15
N MET A 386 13.74 -11.79 24.96
CA MET A 386 14.21 -10.41 25.15
C MET A 386 14.95 -9.86 23.92
N GLU A 387 15.47 -10.75 23.09
CA GLU A 387 16.15 -10.50 21.83
C GLU A 387 15.19 -9.86 20.81
N ALA A 388 13.92 -10.28 20.77
CA ALA A 388 12.91 -9.75 19.86
C ALA A 388 12.61 -8.25 20.06
N TRP A 389 13.02 -7.68 21.19
CA TRP A 389 12.81 -6.27 21.54
C TRP A 389 13.98 -5.38 21.15
N GLU A 390 15.14 -5.99 20.88
CA GLU A 390 16.38 -5.33 20.49
C GLU A 390 16.39 -5.20 18.96
N ALA A 391 16.86 -4.06 18.47
CA ALA A 391 16.85 -3.76 17.03
C ALA A 391 18.01 -4.44 16.27
N ALA A 392 18.75 -5.34 16.93
CA ALA A 392 19.98 -5.90 16.41
C ALA A 392 19.69 -7.12 15.52
N GLY A 393 19.48 -6.86 14.23
CA GLY A 393 19.98 -7.63 13.08
C GLY A 393 19.59 -9.09 12.87
N ASP A 394 18.89 -9.75 13.79
CA ASP A 394 18.55 -11.16 13.60
C ASP A 394 17.26 -11.30 12.76
N GLU A 395 17.41 -11.85 11.56
CA GLU A 395 16.32 -12.14 10.62
C GLU A 395 15.26 -13.08 11.24
N GLU A 396 15.61 -13.91 12.23
CA GLU A 396 14.65 -14.80 12.91
C GLU A 396 13.56 -14.01 13.66
N PHE A 397 13.87 -12.78 14.08
CA PHE A 397 12.96 -11.95 14.87
C PHE A 397 12.28 -10.83 14.08
N GLU A 398 12.43 -10.76 12.76
CA GLU A 398 11.85 -9.68 11.94
C GLU A 398 10.33 -9.54 12.17
N GLU A 399 9.58 -10.64 12.10
CA GLU A 399 8.14 -10.62 12.35
C GLU A 399 7.81 -10.21 13.81
N ALA A 400 8.59 -10.69 14.78
CA ALA A 400 8.38 -10.35 16.18
C ALA A 400 8.65 -8.88 16.46
N GLN A 401 9.65 -8.29 15.78
CA GLN A 401 9.96 -6.87 15.84
C GLN A 401 8.83 -6.01 15.27
N GLU A 402 8.14 -6.45 14.22
CA GLU A 402 6.94 -5.78 13.71
C GLU A 402 5.85 -5.75 14.79
N VAL A 403 5.61 -6.87 15.47
CA VAL A 403 4.64 -6.93 16.57
C VAL A 403 5.05 -6.01 17.73
N VAL A 404 6.33 -6.01 18.12
CA VAL A 404 6.89 -5.10 19.13
C VAL A 404 6.71 -3.63 18.72
N ALA A 405 6.85 -3.30 17.44
CA ALA A 405 6.67 -1.94 16.93
C ALA A 405 5.21 -1.48 17.07
N VAL A 406 4.25 -2.33 16.69
CA VAL A 406 2.81 -2.09 16.90
C VAL A 406 2.50 -1.90 18.39
N PHE A 407 3.04 -2.79 19.23
CA PHE A 407 2.88 -2.73 20.69
C PHE A 407 3.42 -1.42 21.28
N LYS A 408 4.67 -1.06 20.96
CA LYS A 408 5.30 0.21 21.39
C LYS A 408 4.49 1.43 20.95
N ARG A 409 3.93 1.42 19.73
CA ARG A 409 3.12 2.54 19.20
C ARG A 409 1.82 2.70 19.98
N LEU A 410 1.09 1.61 20.24
CA LEU A 410 -0.17 1.68 20.99
C LEU A 410 0.04 2.02 22.47
N CYS A 411 1.12 1.55 23.10
CA CYS A 411 1.54 1.98 24.44
C CYS A 411 1.82 3.49 24.53
N LYS A 412 2.33 4.11 23.45
CA LYS A 412 2.52 5.57 23.41
C LYS A 412 1.19 6.31 23.27
N SER A 413 0.28 5.78 22.45
CA SER A 413 -1.04 6.39 22.22
C SER A 413 -1.97 6.31 23.42
N SER A 414 -1.87 5.29 24.26
CA SER A 414 -2.72 5.18 25.47
C SER A 414 -2.40 6.25 26.51
N LYS A 415 -1.14 6.72 26.57
CA LYS A 415 -0.69 7.75 27.53
C LYS A 415 -1.23 9.14 27.24
N SER A 416 -1.43 9.48 25.96
CA SER A 416 -1.95 10.80 25.60
C SER A 416 -3.44 10.94 25.93
N HIS A 417 -4.19 9.83 25.95
CA HIS A 417 -5.65 9.89 26.07
C HIS A 417 -6.14 10.22 27.49
N GLY A 418 -5.32 9.98 28.52
CA GLY A 418 -5.70 10.21 29.93
C GLY A 418 -5.62 11.67 30.40
N LYS A 419 -4.97 12.57 29.65
CA LYS A 419 -4.76 13.97 30.09
C LYS A 419 -5.92 14.93 29.77
N SER A 420 -6.90 14.53 28.95
CA SER A 420 -7.90 15.46 28.40
C SER A 420 -9.32 15.29 28.95
N ARG A 421 -9.51 14.57 30.07
CA ARG A 421 -10.86 14.29 30.63
C ARG A 421 -11.01 14.66 32.11
N ALA A 422 -10.13 15.51 32.63
CA ALA A 422 -10.24 16.10 33.95
C ALA A 422 -10.48 17.61 33.82
N GLU A 423 -11.61 17.98 33.21
CA GLU A 423 -12.20 19.33 33.29
C GLU A 423 -13.72 19.22 33.40
#